data_AF-A0A9X3P7C3-F1
#
_entry.id   AF-A0A9X3P7C3-F1
#
_cell.length_a   1.000
_cell.length_b   1.000
_cell.length_c   1.000
_cell.angle_alpha   90.00
_cell.angle_beta   90.00
_cell.angle_gamma   90.00
#
_symmetry.space_group_name_H-M   'P 1'
#
loop_
_entity.id
_entity.type
_entity.pdbx_description
1 polymer ?
#
loop_
_entity_poly.entity_id
_entity_poly.type
_entity_poly.pdbx_seq_one_letter_code
_entity_poly.pdbx_strand_id
1 'polypeptide(L)'
;MAFAWFVVRLLAVTVGFAALHYYLWWRLFRDTTKPRSAWRPIGAVVLGVLTVLGLLARMFAPSEAPMRLQELVGWPGWIWFGIFMYLFGLLVVGEALRFVLIRRSRRNMSEAEIAADRADGFWHHLRSILIRLRLRRRPAAPLAAAAPAAAPPSDSTPAATPSAAAVPLPAASERIPNTDPSNTSHATTPSGETEVINPGTTSHGTGQTRRRVMSRAIGLSASALAVATVGHGLYEGYRTPPLKPVTVDLARLPPRFDGYRIAVVGDTHFSAIRGREYCRRVVDQINRAQADLIAFVGDLASNEADQVRDATDPLARLQARDGAYFVSGNAEHYVGADEWYDRVAELGMIGLPNTRVELAGFDLAGVNDLIVEQRHIADETGPDFEAALGDRDPDRPVILMAHQPNAVERIAGYGVDLQLSGHTHGGQMWPVHYASLIRSGQLSGLEQHGDTQVYVTNGAGTNGPPIRVGADADITVMTLRAAN
;
A
#
# COMPACT_ATOMS: atom_id res chain seq x y z
N MET A 1 -11.36 -24.95 12.09
CA MET A 1 -11.81 -23.55 12.32
C MET A 1 -10.84 -22.50 11.75
N ALA A 2 -9.51 -22.70 11.81
CA ALA A 2 -8.53 -21.73 11.29
C ALA A 2 -8.68 -21.40 9.79
N PHE A 3 -8.86 -22.41 8.92
CA PHE A 3 -9.05 -22.19 7.49
C PHE A 3 -10.32 -21.38 7.15
N ALA A 4 -11.42 -21.65 7.83
CA ALA A 4 -12.66 -20.88 7.64
C ALA A 4 -12.47 -19.39 8.01
N TRP A 5 -11.78 -19.12 9.12
CA TRP A 5 -11.44 -17.75 9.51
C TRP A 5 -10.48 -17.06 8.53
N PHE A 6 -9.52 -17.80 7.97
CA PHE A 6 -8.65 -17.30 6.90
C PHE A 6 -9.47 -16.88 5.67
N VAL A 7 -10.37 -17.75 5.18
CA VAL A 7 -11.23 -17.45 4.03
C VAL A 7 -12.11 -16.24 4.30
N VAL A 8 -12.72 -16.14 5.49
CA VAL A 8 -13.55 -14.98 5.88
C VAL A 8 -12.72 -13.69 5.88
N ARG A 9 -11.51 -13.70 6.44
CA ARG A 9 -10.61 -12.53 6.45
C ARG A 9 -10.20 -12.13 5.03
N LEU A 10 -9.80 -13.09 4.20
CA LEU A 10 -9.43 -12.86 2.80
C LEU A 10 -10.58 -12.23 2.01
N LEU A 11 -11.78 -12.78 2.12
CA LEU A 11 -12.98 -12.23 1.49
C LEU A 11 -13.30 -10.83 1.99
N ALA A 12 -13.24 -10.59 3.30
CA ALA A 12 -13.51 -9.27 3.89
C ALA A 12 -12.53 -8.21 3.37
N VAL A 13 -11.23 -8.53 3.33
CA VAL A 13 -10.19 -7.64 2.77
C VAL A 13 -10.43 -7.37 1.29
N THR A 14 -10.74 -8.41 0.52
CA THR A 14 -10.95 -8.30 -0.94
C THR A 14 -12.17 -7.43 -1.25
N VAL A 15 -13.30 -7.67 -0.57
CA VAL A 15 -14.53 -6.90 -0.72
C VAL A 15 -14.32 -5.45 -0.27
N GLY A 16 -13.64 -5.24 0.85
CA GLY A 16 -13.26 -3.91 1.32
C GLY A 16 -12.44 -3.15 0.29
N PHE A 17 -11.38 -3.78 -0.23
CA PHE A 17 -10.50 -3.18 -1.22
C PHE A 17 -11.24 -2.85 -2.53
N ALA A 18 -12.10 -3.74 -3.02
CA ALA A 18 -12.94 -3.49 -4.19
C ALA A 18 -13.93 -2.34 -3.96
N ALA A 19 -14.53 -2.24 -2.76
CA ALA A 19 -15.44 -1.15 -2.41
C ALA A 19 -14.72 0.22 -2.39
N LEU A 20 -13.48 0.28 -1.90
CA LEU A 20 -12.67 1.49 -1.93
C LEU A 20 -12.29 1.90 -3.35
N HIS A 21 -11.98 0.95 -4.23
CA HIS A 21 -11.73 1.23 -5.65
C HIS A 21 -12.99 1.68 -6.40
N TYR A 22 -14.16 1.13 -6.04
CA TYR A 22 -15.44 1.63 -6.53
C TYR A 22 -15.70 3.08 -6.09
N TYR A 23 -15.31 3.45 -4.87
CA TYR A 23 -15.37 4.83 -4.40
C TYR A 23 -14.44 5.75 -5.22
N LEU A 24 -13.19 5.34 -5.51
CA LEU A 24 -12.30 6.09 -6.40
C LEU A 24 -12.92 6.26 -7.79
N TRP A 25 -13.44 5.19 -8.38
CA TRP A 25 -14.12 5.24 -9.68
C TRP A 25 -15.26 6.25 -9.67
N TRP A 26 -16.07 6.23 -8.61
CA TRP A 26 -17.16 7.16 -8.44
C TRP A 26 -16.67 8.61 -8.49
N ARG A 27 -15.65 8.94 -7.71
CA ARG A 27 -15.17 10.32 -7.55
C ARG A 27 -14.40 10.82 -8.76
N LEU A 28 -13.59 9.96 -9.37
CA LEU A 28 -12.69 10.36 -10.45
C LEU A 28 -13.34 10.30 -11.83
N PHE A 29 -14.30 9.40 -12.04
CA PHE A 29 -14.92 9.20 -13.36
C PHE A 29 -16.40 9.52 -13.34
N ARG A 30 -17.20 8.98 -12.41
CA ARG A 30 -18.66 9.22 -12.42
C ARG A 30 -19.00 10.70 -12.14
N ASP A 31 -18.42 11.27 -11.10
CA ASP A 31 -18.71 12.64 -10.64
C ASP A 31 -18.12 13.74 -11.56
N THR A 32 -17.12 13.41 -12.39
CA THR A 32 -16.39 14.34 -13.26
C THR A 32 -16.84 14.30 -14.73
N THR A 33 -17.57 13.25 -15.12
CA THR A 33 -18.00 13.02 -16.51
C THR A 33 -19.51 13.05 -16.67
N LYS A 34 -19.98 13.38 -17.88
CA LYS A 34 -21.41 13.34 -18.23
C LYS A 34 -21.94 11.89 -18.17
N PRO A 35 -23.24 11.69 -17.88
CA PRO A 35 -23.88 10.39 -18.08
C PRO A 35 -23.59 9.84 -19.47
N ARG A 36 -23.38 8.52 -19.59
CA ARG A 36 -23.04 7.81 -20.85
C ARG A 36 -21.67 8.14 -21.47
N SER A 37 -20.83 8.90 -20.78
CA SER A 37 -19.44 9.13 -21.20
C SER A 37 -18.65 7.81 -21.29
N ALA A 38 -17.91 7.62 -22.38
CA ALA A 38 -17.00 6.49 -22.57
C ALA A 38 -15.90 6.41 -21.50
N TRP A 39 -15.55 7.54 -20.86
CA TRP A 39 -14.58 7.59 -19.76
C TRP A 39 -15.01 6.80 -18.52
N ARG A 40 -16.32 6.55 -18.32
CA ARG A 40 -16.81 5.78 -17.16
C ARG A 40 -16.42 4.30 -17.24
N PRO A 41 -16.74 3.55 -18.33
CA PRO A 41 -16.28 2.17 -18.46
C PRO A 41 -14.75 2.07 -18.57
N ILE A 42 -14.09 3.00 -19.28
CA ILE A 42 -12.61 3.03 -19.35
C ILE A 42 -12.00 3.13 -17.94
N GLY A 43 -12.47 4.09 -17.14
CA GLY A 43 -11.99 4.26 -15.76
C GLY A 43 -12.25 3.06 -14.86
N ALA A 44 -13.36 2.35 -15.08
CA ALA A 44 -13.66 1.12 -14.33
C ALA A 44 -12.66 0.01 -14.68
N VAL A 45 -12.35 -0.18 -15.96
CA VAL A 45 -11.35 -1.16 -16.42
C VAL A 45 -9.97 -0.81 -15.89
N VAL A 46 -9.54 0.45 -16.03
CA VAL A 46 -8.22 0.90 -15.55
C VAL A 46 -8.06 0.67 -14.05
N LEU A 47 -9.03 1.13 -13.23
CA LEU A 47 -8.97 0.91 -11.78
C LEU A 47 -9.06 -0.58 -11.43
N GLY A 48 -9.84 -1.37 -12.16
CA GLY A 48 -9.91 -2.82 -11.99
C GLY A 48 -8.55 -3.51 -12.22
N VAL A 49 -7.88 -3.20 -13.32
CA VAL A 49 -6.53 -3.72 -13.62
C VAL A 49 -5.53 -3.32 -12.54
N LEU A 50 -5.52 -2.05 -12.13
CA LEU A 50 -4.63 -1.56 -11.08
C LEU A 50 -4.91 -2.21 -9.72
N THR A 51 -6.18 -2.47 -9.39
CA THR A 51 -6.57 -3.24 -8.19
C THR A 51 -5.96 -4.63 -8.23
N VAL A 52 -6.07 -5.32 -9.38
CA VAL A 52 -5.51 -6.66 -9.56
C VAL A 52 -4.00 -6.63 -9.45
N LEU A 53 -3.32 -5.69 -10.11
CA LEU A 53 -1.85 -5.55 -10.00
C LEU A 53 -1.39 -5.30 -8.56
N GLY A 54 -2.08 -4.44 -7.80
CA GLY A 54 -1.77 -4.20 -6.39
C GLY A 54 -1.96 -5.44 -5.50
N LEU A 55 -3.02 -6.23 -5.75
CA LEU A 55 -3.25 -7.50 -5.04
C LEU A 55 -2.19 -8.54 -5.43
N LEU A 56 -1.86 -8.65 -6.71
CA LEU A 56 -0.83 -9.57 -7.18
C LEU A 56 0.54 -9.19 -6.60
N ALA A 57 0.93 -7.91 -6.59
CA ALA A 57 2.18 -7.47 -5.97
C ALA A 57 2.29 -7.88 -4.50
N ARG A 58 1.19 -7.85 -3.75
CA ARG A 58 1.12 -8.31 -2.36
C ARG A 58 1.24 -9.84 -2.22
N MET A 59 0.74 -10.60 -3.19
CA MET A 59 0.78 -12.07 -3.20
C MET A 59 2.09 -12.64 -3.73
N PHE A 60 2.79 -11.91 -4.61
CA PHE A 60 4.06 -12.34 -5.20
C PHE A 60 5.29 -12.01 -4.34
N ALA A 61 5.11 -11.34 -3.20
CA ALA A 61 6.17 -11.00 -2.26
C ALA A 61 5.94 -11.66 -0.89
N PRO A 62 6.85 -12.53 -0.39
CA PRO A 62 7.83 -13.38 -1.08
C PRO A 62 7.13 -14.53 -1.84
N SER A 63 7.67 -14.95 -2.99
CA SER A 63 7.20 -16.17 -3.66
C SER A 63 8.30 -16.80 -4.52
N GLU A 64 8.13 -18.08 -4.90
CA GLU A 64 9.01 -18.82 -5.82
C GLU A 64 8.90 -18.37 -7.28
N ALA A 65 8.10 -17.32 -7.57
CA ALA A 65 7.92 -16.84 -8.93
C ALA A 65 9.22 -16.26 -9.52
N PRO A 66 9.46 -16.35 -10.85
CA PRO A 66 10.66 -15.80 -11.47
C PRO A 66 10.86 -14.31 -11.18
N MET A 67 12.10 -13.89 -10.93
CA MET A 67 12.43 -12.52 -10.50
C MET A 67 11.89 -11.43 -11.45
N ARG A 68 11.99 -11.65 -12.77
CA ARG A 68 11.43 -10.73 -13.77
C ARG A 68 9.91 -10.57 -13.66
N LEU A 69 9.19 -11.63 -13.28
CA LEU A 69 7.75 -11.55 -13.08
C LEU A 69 7.41 -10.77 -11.81
N GLN A 70 8.17 -10.99 -10.73
CA GLN A 70 8.05 -10.21 -9.50
C GLN A 70 8.29 -8.72 -9.76
N GLU A 71 9.28 -8.36 -10.58
CA GLU A 71 9.52 -6.97 -11.00
C GLU A 71 8.36 -6.39 -11.84
N LEU A 72 7.96 -7.09 -12.90
CA LEU A 72 6.94 -6.63 -13.85
C LEU A 72 5.58 -6.39 -13.19
N VAL A 73 5.22 -7.22 -12.21
CA VAL A 73 3.96 -7.10 -11.45
C VAL A 73 4.13 -6.19 -10.24
N GLY A 74 5.25 -6.32 -9.53
CA GLY A 74 5.53 -5.63 -8.28
C GLY A 74 5.62 -4.12 -8.45
N TRP A 75 6.39 -3.63 -9.43
CA TRP A 75 6.54 -2.19 -9.67
C TRP A 75 5.20 -1.45 -9.87
N PRO A 76 4.37 -1.80 -10.87
CA PRO A 76 3.10 -1.12 -11.07
C PRO A 76 2.13 -1.35 -9.91
N GLY A 77 2.10 -2.54 -9.31
CA GLY A 77 1.22 -2.84 -8.19
C GLY A 77 1.55 -2.04 -6.92
N TRP A 78 2.83 -1.93 -6.57
CA TRP A 78 3.28 -1.18 -5.40
C TRP A 78 3.17 0.34 -5.57
N ILE A 79 3.50 0.86 -6.76
CA ILE A 79 3.29 2.27 -7.08
C ILE A 79 1.79 2.59 -6.98
N TRP A 80 0.94 1.74 -7.55
CA TRP A 80 -0.50 1.91 -7.45
C TRP A 80 -0.97 1.87 -6.00
N PHE A 81 -0.46 0.96 -5.17
CA PHE A 81 -0.84 0.90 -3.75
C PHE A 81 -0.59 2.24 -3.04
N GLY A 82 0.58 2.85 -3.26
CA GLY A 82 0.89 4.17 -2.72
C GLY A 82 -0.04 5.26 -3.27
N ILE A 83 -0.26 5.30 -4.59
CA ILE A 83 -1.15 6.28 -5.23
C ILE A 83 -2.56 6.13 -4.68
N PHE A 84 -3.07 4.91 -4.61
CA PHE A 84 -4.38 4.57 -4.07
C PHE A 84 -4.55 5.09 -2.65
N MET A 85 -3.57 4.85 -1.76
CA MET A 85 -3.63 5.27 -0.36
C MET A 85 -3.76 6.79 -0.23
N TYR A 86 -2.85 7.55 -0.87
CA TYR A 86 -2.88 9.01 -0.81
C TYR A 86 -4.10 9.60 -1.52
N LEU A 87 -4.45 9.06 -2.69
CA LEU A 87 -5.61 9.49 -3.46
C LEU A 87 -6.90 9.28 -2.69
N PHE A 88 -7.07 8.12 -2.05
CA PHE A 88 -8.21 7.84 -1.20
C PHE A 88 -8.29 8.82 -0.04
N GLY A 89 -7.21 9.01 0.72
CA GLY A 89 -7.16 9.94 1.85
C GLY A 89 -7.50 11.38 1.44
N LEU A 90 -6.91 11.87 0.34
CA LEU A 90 -7.17 13.21 -0.19
C LEU A 90 -8.60 13.38 -0.69
N LEU A 91 -9.19 12.36 -1.31
CA LEU A 91 -10.60 12.39 -1.70
C LEU A 91 -11.53 12.41 -0.50
N VAL A 92 -11.22 11.68 0.58
CA VAL A 92 -11.98 11.73 1.84
C VAL A 92 -11.93 13.13 2.46
N VAL A 93 -10.75 13.76 2.52
CA VAL A 93 -10.62 15.16 2.96
C VAL A 93 -11.37 16.12 2.03
N GLY A 94 -11.28 15.88 0.72
CA GLY A 94 -12.02 16.61 -0.31
C GLY A 94 -13.53 16.53 -0.13
N GLU A 95 -14.07 15.42 0.37
CA GLU A 95 -15.50 15.29 0.71
C GLU A 95 -15.89 16.17 1.90
N ALA A 96 -15.05 16.31 2.92
CA ALA A 96 -15.29 17.24 4.02
C ALA A 96 -15.32 18.69 3.52
N LEU A 97 -14.37 19.07 2.65
CA LEU A 97 -14.34 20.38 2.01
C LEU A 97 -15.59 20.61 1.15
N ARG A 98 -15.96 19.62 0.33
CA ARG A 98 -17.16 19.65 -0.50
C ARG A 98 -18.41 19.83 0.35
N PHE A 99 -18.52 19.13 1.47
CA PHE A 99 -19.63 19.27 2.41
C PHE A 99 -19.75 20.71 2.95
N VAL A 100 -18.64 21.32 3.36
CA VAL A 100 -18.61 22.72 3.85
C VAL A 100 -18.98 23.70 2.74
N LEU A 101 -18.41 23.54 1.54
CA LEU A 101 -18.67 24.42 0.39
C LEU A 101 -20.12 24.30 -0.10
N ILE A 102 -20.67 23.10 -0.18
CA ILE A 102 -22.07 22.87 -0.52
C ILE A 102 -22.98 23.41 0.57
N ARG A 103 -22.67 23.24 1.87
CA ARG A 103 -23.47 23.81 2.96
C ARG A 103 -23.53 25.33 2.87
N ARG A 104 -22.42 25.99 2.49
CA ARG A 104 -22.39 27.44 2.24
C ARG A 104 -23.20 27.82 1.00
N SER A 105 -23.10 27.06 -0.10
CA SER A 105 -23.85 27.36 -1.34
C SER A 105 -25.35 27.10 -1.22
N ARG A 106 -25.75 26.12 -0.40
CA ARG A 106 -27.15 25.76 -0.14
C ARG A 106 -27.96 26.87 0.53
N ARG A 107 -27.31 27.87 1.13
CA ARG A 107 -28.00 29.08 1.62
C ARG A 107 -28.73 29.84 0.50
N ASN A 108 -28.29 29.66 -0.75
CA ASN A 108 -28.83 30.36 -1.92
C ASN A 108 -29.48 29.38 -2.94
N MET A 109 -29.84 28.16 -2.53
CA MET A 109 -30.46 27.15 -3.41
C MET A 109 -31.93 26.94 -3.04
N SER A 110 -32.77 26.65 -4.03
CA SER A 110 -34.15 26.22 -3.81
C SER A 110 -34.23 24.81 -3.21
N GLU A 111 -35.34 24.47 -2.56
CA GLU A 111 -35.55 23.13 -1.99
C GLU A 111 -35.48 22.02 -3.04
N ALA A 112 -35.97 22.29 -4.26
CA ALA A 112 -35.90 21.36 -5.40
C ALA A 112 -34.45 21.07 -5.81
N GLU A 113 -33.58 22.08 -5.83
CA GLU A 113 -32.15 21.91 -6.13
C GLU A 113 -31.42 21.16 -5.01
N ILE A 114 -31.81 21.37 -3.75
CA ILE A 114 -31.26 20.63 -2.59
C ILE A 114 -31.69 19.15 -2.64
N ALA A 115 -32.94 18.87 -3.01
CA ALA A 115 -33.46 17.51 -3.14
C ALA A 115 -32.78 16.73 -4.29
N ALA A 116 -32.61 17.37 -5.45
CA ALA A 116 -31.88 16.81 -6.58
C ALA A 116 -30.41 16.52 -6.24
N ASP A 117 -29.75 17.44 -5.51
CA ASP A 117 -28.36 17.24 -5.08
C ASP A 117 -28.20 16.05 -4.12
N ARG A 118 -29.15 15.85 -3.19
CA ARG A 118 -29.18 14.70 -2.27
C ARG A 118 -29.39 13.37 -2.99
N ALA A 119 -30.28 13.33 -3.98
CA ALA A 119 -30.59 12.12 -4.73
C ALA A 119 -29.40 11.60 -5.56
N ASP A 120 -28.56 12.51 -6.05
CA ASP A 120 -27.36 12.20 -6.84
C ASP A 120 -26.10 11.94 -5.99
N GLY A 121 -26.21 11.92 -4.66
CA GLY A 121 -25.06 11.73 -3.75
C GLY A 121 -24.58 10.27 -3.66
N PHE A 122 -23.26 10.07 -3.50
CA PHE A 122 -22.64 8.75 -3.30
C PHE A 122 -23.35 7.93 -2.21
N TRP A 123 -23.60 8.54 -1.05
CA TRP A 123 -24.24 7.87 0.08
C TRP A 123 -25.71 7.47 -0.18
N HIS A 124 -26.43 8.26 -0.98
CA HIS A 124 -27.80 7.92 -1.36
C HIS A 124 -27.80 6.70 -2.30
N HIS A 125 -26.87 6.68 -3.26
CA HIS A 125 -26.73 5.54 -4.15
C HIS A 125 -26.29 4.27 -3.42
N LEU A 126 -25.32 4.37 -2.50
CA LEU A 126 -24.90 3.24 -1.68
C LEU A 126 -26.07 2.68 -0.86
N ARG A 127 -26.87 3.55 -0.22
CA ARG A 127 -28.10 3.16 0.47
C ARG A 127 -29.09 2.47 -0.47
N SER A 128 -29.28 2.99 -1.69
CA SER A 128 -30.19 2.38 -2.66
C SER A 128 -29.75 0.98 -3.10
N ILE A 129 -28.45 0.75 -3.27
CA ILE A 129 -27.89 -0.58 -3.56
C ILE A 129 -28.13 -1.52 -2.39
N LEU A 130 -27.82 -1.09 -1.17
CA LEU A 130 -28.03 -1.88 0.05
C LEU A 130 -29.49 -2.26 0.26
N ILE A 131 -30.42 -1.34 -0.02
CA ILE A 131 -31.87 -1.60 0.04
C ILE A 131 -32.27 -2.64 -1.01
N ARG A 132 -31.80 -2.52 -2.26
CA ARG A 132 -32.09 -3.53 -3.32
C ARG A 132 -31.54 -4.91 -2.97
N LEU A 133 -30.35 -4.98 -2.37
CA LEU A 133 -29.75 -6.24 -1.91
C LEU A 133 -30.52 -6.85 -0.72
N ARG A 134 -31.06 -6.02 0.18
CA ARG A 134 -31.95 -6.48 1.27
C ARG A 134 -33.30 -6.96 0.75
N LEU A 135 -33.89 -6.27 -0.23
CA LEU A 135 -35.17 -6.63 -0.84
C LEU A 135 -35.07 -7.94 -1.64
N ARG A 136 -33.91 -8.24 -2.25
CA ARG A 136 -33.65 -9.54 -2.90
C ARG A 136 -33.51 -10.73 -1.94
N ARG A 137 -33.30 -10.50 -0.63
CA ARG A 137 -33.15 -11.55 0.39
C ARG A 137 -34.45 -11.96 1.09
N ARG A 138 -35.60 -11.36 0.74
CA ARG A 138 -36.89 -11.88 1.22
C ARG A 138 -37.30 -13.08 0.34
N PRO A 139 -37.44 -14.30 0.89
CA PRO A 139 -38.04 -15.39 0.13
C PRO A 139 -39.47 -15.00 -0.24
N ALA A 140 -39.86 -15.22 -1.49
CA ALA A 140 -41.23 -15.06 -1.93
C ALA A 140 -42.13 -15.93 -1.04
N ALA A 141 -43.20 -15.34 -0.48
CA ALA A 141 -44.22 -16.12 0.20
C ALA A 141 -44.77 -17.17 -0.79
N PRO A 142 -44.98 -18.43 -0.36
CA PRO A 142 -45.46 -19.46 -1.28
C PRO A 142 -46.87 -19.11 -1.75
N LEU A 143 -47.07 -19.08 -3.07
CA LEU A 143 -48.39 -19.02 -3.67
C LEU A 143 -49.17 -20.27 -3.23
N ALA A 144 -50.40 -20.06 -2.75
CA ALA A 144 -51.33 -21.13 -2.41
C ALA A 144 -51.58 -22.06 -3.61
N ALA A 145 -51.55 -23.36 -3.34
CA ALA A 145 -51.76 -24.43 -4.32
C ALA A 145 -53.21 -24.48 -4.81
N ALA A 146 -53.39 -24.59 -6.13
CA ALA A 146 -54.61 -25.11 -6.76
C ALA A 146 -54.26 -26.40 -7.51
N ALA A 147 -55.07 -27.43 -7.28
CA ALA A 147 -54.92 -28.82 -7.72
C ALA A 147 -55.23 -29.02 -9.23
N PRO A 148 -54.86 -30.19 -9.83
CA PRO A 148 -54.60 -30.34 -11.26
C PRO A 148 -55.74 -30.99 -12.06
N ALA A 149 -55.71 -30.84 -13.39
CA ALA A 149 -56.50 -31.66 -14.32
C ALA A 149 -55.66 -32.10 -15.55
N ALA A 150 -55.41 -33.42 -15.58
CA ALA A 150 -55.29 -34.40 -16.68
C ALA A 150 -54.60 -34.08 -18.04
N ALA A 151 -53.61 -34.92 -18.36
CA ALA A 151 -53.08 -35.26 -19.70
C ALA A 151 -53.87 -36.46 -20.30
N PRO A 152 -53.59 -37.09 -21.49
CA PRO A 152 -52.33 -37.13 -22.30
C PRO A 152 -52.57 -37.26 -23.85
N PRO A 153 -51.73 -37.93 -24.69
CA PRO A 153 -50.42 -37.52 -25.24
C PRO A 153 -50.28 -37.75 -26.78
N SER A 154 -49.01 -37.76 -27.26
CA SER A 154 -48.43 -38.35 -28.51
C SER A 154 -48.12 -37.36 -29.64
N ASP A 155 -47.03 -37.46 -30.41
CA ASP A 155 -45.70 -38.07 -30.25
C ASP A 155 -44.80 -37.52 -31.40
N SER A 156 -43.47 -37.65 -31.21
CA SER A 156 -42.42 -37.74 -32.24
C SER A 156 -41.99 -36.51 -33.09
N THR A 157 -40.77 -36.06 -32.79
CA THR A 157 -39.73 -35.51 -33.71
C THR A 157 -39.05 -36.67 -34.49
N PRO A 158 -38.17 -36.50 -35.53
CA PRO A 158 -37.40 -35.30 -35.90
C PRO A 158 -37.08 -35.02 -37.41
N ALA A 159 -36.57 -33.79 -37.63
CA ALA A 159 -35.51 -33.36 -38.56
C ALA A 159 -35.63 -33.54 -40.09
N ALA A 160 -35.60 -32.42 -40.83
CA ALA A 160 -34.62 -32.11 -41.90
C ALA A 160 -34.92 -30.73 -42.54
N THR A 161 -33.88 -29.92 -42.73
CA THR A 161 -33.78 -28.74 -43.63
C THR A 161 -33.22 -29.22 -45.00
N PRO A 162 -33.09 -28.40 -46.07
CA PRO A 162 -33.59 -27.04 -46.36
C PRO A 162 -34.18 -26.88 -47.81
N SER A 163 -34.53 -25.64 -48.18
CA SER A 163 -34.25 -25.01 -49.50
C SER A 163 -35.45 -24.46 -50.30
N ALA A 164 -35.43 -23.12 -50.43
CA ALA A 164 -35.64 -22.26 -51.60
C ALA A 164 -36.83 -22.45 -52.58
N ALA A 165 -37.56 -21.33 -52.77
CA ALA A 165 -38.22 -20.79 -53.99
C ALA A 165 -39.44 -19.96 -53.51
N ALA A 166 -39.92 -18.85 -54.07
CA ALA A 166 -39.56 -18.00 -55.19
C ALA A 166 -40.36 -16.68 -55.08
N VAL A 167 -39.87 -15.67 -55.78
CA VAL A 167 -40.40 -14.33 -56.18
C VAL A 167 -41.68 -14.51 -57.07
N PRO A 168 -42.64 -13.57 -57.31
CA PRO A 168 -42.41 -12.16 -57.71
C PRO A 168 -43.37 -11.01 -57.26
N LEU A 169 -42.75 -9.82 -57.12
CA LEU A 169 -43.01 -8.47 -57.69
C LEU A 169 -44.22 -8.23 -58.65
N PRO A 170 -44.55 -6.96 -59.07
CA PRO A 170 -44.09 -5.61 -58.63
C PRO A 170 -45.22 -4.55 -58.52
N ALA A 171 -44.88 -3.32 -58.08
CA ALA A 171 -45.29 -2.08 -58.78
C ALA A 171 -44.50 -0.86 -58.26
N ALA A 172 -43.94 -0.11 -59.19
CA ALA A 172 -43.13 1.10 -59.02
C ALA A 172 -43.99 2.37 -59.11
N SER A 173 -43.52 3.48 -58.52
CA SER A 173 -43.25 4.74 -59.24
C SER A 173 -42.81 5.87 -58.30
N GLU A 174 -41.66 6.46 -58.64
CA GLU A 174 -41.15 7.75 -58.16
C GLU A 174 -41.81 8.91 -58.93
N ARG A 175 -41.96 10.10 -58.31
CA ARG A 175 -41.23 11.35 -58.69
C ARG A 175 -41.83 12.62 -58.06
N ILE A 176 -40.92 13.50 -57.66
CA ILE A 176 -41.06 14.94 -57.36
C ILE A 176 -40.99 15.71 -58.72
N PRO A 177 -41.53 16.95 -58.85
CA PRO A 177 -40.65 18.14 -58.70
C PRO A 177 -41.32 19.42 -58.13
N ASN A 178 -40.47 20.27 -57.54
CA ASN A 178 -40.68 21.70 -57.26
C ASN A 178 -40.65 22.53 -58.56
N THR A 179 -41.37 23.66 -58.61
CA THR A 179 -40.85 25.04 -58.85
C THR A 179 -41.96 26.10 -58.87
N ASP A 180 -41.67 27.23 -58.22
CA ASP A 180 -42.35 28.55 -58.18
C ASP A 180 -42.08 29.34 -59.51
N PRO A 181 -42.75 30.47 -59.88
CA PRO A 181 -42.58 31.76 -59.16
C PRO A 181 -43.73 32.81 -59.19
N SER A 182 -43.67 33.74 -58.22
CA SER A 182 -43.78 35.21 -58.33
C SER A 182 -45.06 35.99 -57.93
N ASN A 183 -44.84 36.90 -56.97
CA ASN A 183 -45.23 38.33 -56.89
C ASN A 183 -46.65 38.74 -56.43
N THR A 184 -46.77 39.32 -55.22
CA THR A 184 -47.00 40.78 -54.98
C THR A 184 -47.27 41.10 -53.50
N SER A 185 -46.80 42.29 -53.11
CA SER A 185 -46.83 42.94 -51.80
C SER A 185 -48.17 43.65 -51.48
N HIS A 186 -48.63 43.61 -50.22
CA HIS A 186 -48.67 44.78 -49.31
C HIS A 186 -49.46 44.48 -48.02
N ALA A 187 -49.02 45.16 -46.96
CA ALA A 187 -49.40 45.03 -45.56
C ALA A 187 -50.88 45.29 -45.24
N THR A 188 -51.42 44.54 -44.29
CA THR A 188 -52.38 45.06 -43.29
C THR A 188 -52.27 44.22 -42.00
N THR A 189 -52.04 44.91 -40.89
CA THR A 189 -52.04 44.46 -39.48
C THR A 189 -53.24 43.57 -39.11
N PRO A 190 -53.06 42.62 -38.17
CA PRO A 190 -54.11 42.26 -37.25
C PRO A 190 -53.75 42.55 -35.78
N SER A 191 -54.74 43.14 -35.13
CA SER A 191 -55.05 43.16 -33.72
C SER A 191 -54.68 41.89 -32.93
N GLY A 192 -54.05 42.11 -31.78
CA GLY A 192 -54.45 41.55 -30.49
C GLY A 192 -54.32 40.05 -30.28
N GLU A 193 -53.25 39.66 -29.59
CA GLU A 193 -53.30 38.59 -28.60
C GLU A 193 -52.26 38.86 -27.50
N THR A 194 -52.75 39.17 -26.32
CA THR A 194 -51.95 39.41 -25.11
C THR A 194 -51.43 38.05 -24.64
N GLU A 195 -50.24 37.67 -25.08
CA GLU A 195 -49.55 36.48 -24.59
C GLU A 195 -49.14 36.71 -23.13
N VAL A 196 -49.77 35.95 -22.24
CA VAL A 196 -49.43 35.87 -20.81
C VAL A 196 -48.00 35.35 -20.70
N ILE A 197 -47.07 36.23 -20.36
CA ILE A 197 -45.70 35.85 -20.01
C ILE A 197 -45.76 34.99 -18.74
N ASN A 198 -45.57 33.69 -18.90
CA ASN A 198 -45.29 32.75 -17.82
C ASN A 198 -43.82 32.93 -17.38
N PRO A 199 -43.50 33.44 -16.17
CA PRO A 199 -42.13 33.49 -15.69
C PRO A 199 -41.79 32.13 -15.10
N GLY A 200 -41.42 31.17 -15.94
CA GLY A 200 -41.38 29.77 -15.50
C GLY A 200 -40.39 28.84 -16.16
N THR A 201 -39.30 29.30 -16.77
CA THR A 201 -38.37 28.36 -17.43
C THR A 201 -36.94 28.85 -17.59
N THR A 202 -36.26 29.31 -16.52
CA THR A 202 -34.79 29.39 -16.55
C THR A 202 -34.14 29.25 -15.17
N SER A 203 -33.95 28.03 -14.66
CA SER A 203 -32.88 27.80 -13.66
C SER A 203 -32.27 26.39 -13.59
N HIS A 204 -32.84 25.36 -14.21
CA HIS A 204 -32.33 23.98 -14.07
C HIS A 204 -30.94 23.69 -14.70
N GLY A 205 -30.28 24.65 -15.36
CA GLY A 205 -29.02 24.44 -16.09
C GLY A 205 -27.71 24.71 -15.33
N THR A 206 -27.72 25.47 -14.23
CA THR A 206 -26.47 26.02 -13.65
C THR A 206 -25.88 25.17 -12.52
N GLY A 207 -26.72 24.51 -11.71
CA GLY A 207 -26.29 23.70 -10.55
C GLY A 207 -25.47 22.45 -10.91
N GLN A 208 -25.86 21.70 -11.96
CA GLN A 208 -25.11 20.52 -12.41
C GLN A 208 -23.70 20.88 -12.92
N THR A 209 -23.54 22.05 -13.54
CA THR A 209 -22.28 22.51 -14.09
C THR A 209 -21.31 22.89 -12.96
N ARG A 210 -21.76 23.64 -11.95
CA ARG A 210 -20.94 24.01 -10.78
C ARG A 210 -20.48 22.78 -9.99
N ARG A 211 -21.37 21.81 -9.76
CA ARG A 211 -21.03 20.56 -9.07
C ARG A 211 -19.98 19.75 -9.81
N ARG A 212 -20.08 19.64 -11.14
CA ARG A 212 -19.07 18.92 -11.95
C ARG A 212 -17.73 19.65 -11.99
N VAL A 213 -17.73 20.98 -12.08
CA VAL A 213 -16.49 21.77 -12.00
C VAL A 213 -15.80 21.57 -10.65
N MET A 214 -16.55 21.61 -9.55
CA MET A 214 -16.02 21.30 -8.22
C MET A 214 -15.47 19.88 -8.12
N SER A 215 -16.23 18.87 -8.56
CA SER A 215 -15.76 17.47 -8.58
C SER A 215 -14.48 17.31 -9.40
N ARG A 216 -14.37 17.99 -10.55
CA ARG A 216 -13.16 17.98 -11.39
C ARG A 216 -11.99 18.65 -10.70
N ALA A 217 -12.20 19.81 -10.08
CA ALA A 217 -11.15 20.52 -9.35
C ALA A 217 -10.62 19.66 -8.19
N ILE A 218 -11.51 19.08 -7.38
CA ILE A 218 -11.12 18.17 -6.28
C ILE A 218 -10.42 16.93 -6.82
N GLY A 219 -11.01 16.26 -7.83
CA GLY A 219 -10.45 15.05 -8.41
C GLY A 219 -9.06 15.26 -9.01
N LEU A 220 -8.88 16.31 -9.84
CA LEU A 220 -7.59 16.63 -10.44
C LEU A 220 -6.55 17.04 -9.39
N SER A 221 -6.93 17.86 -8.42
CA SER A 221 -6.00 18.29 -7.36
C SER A 221 -5.59 17.13 -6.47
N ALA A 222 -6.53 16.26 -6.09
CA ALA A 222 -6.24 15.06 -5.29
C ALA A 222 -5.36 14.07 -6.07
N SER A 223 -5.63 13.85 -7.36
CA SER A 223 -4.79 13.00 -8.22
C SER A 223 -3.39 13.58 -8.39
N ALA A 224 -3.26 14.88 -8.68
CA ALA A 224 -1.96 15.53 -8.85
C ALA A 224 -1.13 15.45 -7.55
N LEU A 225 -1.75 15.75 -6.40
CA LEU A 225 -1.07 15.69 -5.12
C LEU A 225 -0.70 14.25 -4.73
N ALA A 226 -1.58 13.26 -4.95
CA ALA A 226 -1.24 11.86 -4.70
C ALA A 226 -0.05 11.38 -5.55
N VAL A 227 -0.05 11.70 -6.84
CA VAL A 227 1.06 11.36 -7.74
C VAL A 227 2.35 12.09 -7.34
N ALA A 228 2.28 13.37 -6.97
CA ALA A 228 3.44 14.13 -6.52
C ALA A 228 4.03 13.56 -5.21
N THR A 229 3.17 13.25 -4.23
CA THR A 229 3.59 12.64 -2.96
C THR A 229 4.23 11.26 -3.17
N VAL A 230 3.64 10.43 -4.03
CA VAL A 230 4.22 9.12 -4.37
C VAL A 230 5.50 9.26 -5.17
N GLY A 231 5.58 10.19 -6.12
CA GLY A 231 6.80 10.46 -6.89
C GLY A 231 7.95 10.91 -5.99
N HIS A 232 7.68 11.84 -5.06
CA HIS A 232 8.62 12.21 -4.01
C HIS A 232 9.00 11.00 -3.17
N GLY A 233 8.02 10.21 -2.72
CA GLY A 233 8.31 9.07 -1.87
C GLY A 233 9.06 7.93 -2.57
N LEU A 234 8.87 7.74 -3.88
CA LEU A 234 9.68 6.83 -4.69
C LEU A 234 11.12 7.31 -4.77
N TYR A 235 11.33 8.62 -4.99
CA TYR A 235 12.67 9.21 -4.98
C TYR A 235 13.37 9.01 -3.64
N GLU A 236 12.70 9.37 -2.54
CA GLU A 236 13.20 9.17 -1.18
C GLU A 236 13.43 7.70 -0.84
N GLY A 237 12.56 6.81 -1.35
CA GLY A 237 12.67 5.38 -1.16
C GLY A 237 13.81 4.73 -1.93
N TYR A 238 14.30 5.32 -3.03
CA TYR A 238 15.34 4.74 -3.90
C TYR A 238 16.68 5.46 -3.91
N ARG A 239 16.74 6.70 -3.41
CA ARG A 239 17.99 7.41 -3.26
C ARG A 239 18.91 6.65 -2.30
N THR A 240 20.21 6.86 -2.44
CA THR A 240 21.17 6.28 -1.49
C THR A 240 20.89 6.85 -0.09
N PRO A 241 20.75 6.00 0.95
CA PRO A 241 20.49 6.46 2.30
C PRO A 241 21.59 7.40 2.79
N PRO A 242 21.25 8.54 3.41
CA PRO A 242 22.24 9.40 4.06
C PRO A 242 22.88 8.71 5.27
N LEU A 243 24.11 9.10 5.58
CA LEU A 243 24.74 8.76 6.85
C LEU A 243 24.15 9.63 7.95
N LYS A 244 23.73 9.02 9.06
CA LYS A 244 23.12 9.71 10.20
C LYS A 244 24.01 9.55 11.44
N PRO A 245 24.69 10.61 11.90
CA PRO A 245 25.52 10.53 13.10
C PRO A 245 24.65 10.42 14.36
N VAL A 246 24.99 9.51 15.25
CA VAL A 246 24.38 9.33 16.57
C VAL A 246 25.48 9.11 17.59
N THR A 247 25.32 9.60 18.81
CA THR A 247 26.26 9.36 19.92
C THR A 247 25.51 8.67 21.04
N VAL A 248 26.13 7.65 21.64
CA VAL A 248 25.58 6.88 22.75
C VAL A 248 26.65 6.74 23.83
N ASP A 249 26.29 7.08 25.06
CA ASP A 249 27.16 6.90 26.22
C ASP A 249 26.94 5.51 26.81
N LEU A 250 28.02 4.77 27.04
CA LEU A 250 27.98 3.45 27.67
C LEU A 250 28.78 3.49 28.96
N ALA A 251 28.11 3.25 30.09
CA ALA A 251 28.69 3.41 31.43
C ALA A 251 29.91 2.52 31.67
N ARG A 252 29.89 1.29 31.13
CA ARG A 252 30.97 0.30 31.30
C ARG A 252 31.96 0.27 30.15
N LEU A 253 31.89 1.21 29.19
CA LEU A 253 32.79 1.22 28.04
C LEU A 253 34.22 1.60 28.47
N PRO A 254 35.23 0.76 28.17
CA PRO A 254 36.61 1.09 28.50
C PRO A 254 37.07 2.37 27.79
N PRO A 255 37.82 3.29 28.44
CA PRO A 255 38.21 4.57 27.85
C PRO A 255 38.93 4.49 26.49
N ARG A 256 39.67 3.40 26.23
CA ARG A 256 40.33 3.15 24.94
C ARG A 256 39.38 2.96 23.75
N PHE A 257 38.09 2.74 24.02
CA PHE A 257 37.02 2.62 23.03
C PHE A 257 36.16 3.89 22.94
N ASP A 258 36.54 4.99 23.61
CA ASP A 258 35.88 6.28 23.39
C ASP A 258 36.05 6.72 21.92
N GLY A 259 34.93 7.04 21.27
CA GLY A 259 34.91 7.38 19.86
C GLY A 259 34.82 6.17 18.92
N TYR A 260 34.62 4.95 19.43
CA TYR A 260 34.40 3.75 18.61
C TYR A 260 33.14 3.89 17.74
N ARG A 261 33.22 3.51 16.47
CA ARG A 261 32.15 3.78 15.48
C ARG A 261 31.50 2.51 14.98
N ILE A 262 30.18 2.42 15.12
CA ILE A 262 29.36 1.32 14.60
C ILE A 262 28.49 1.86 13.44
N ALA A 263 28.57 1.23 12.28
CA ALA A 263 27.58 1.43 11.22
C ALA A 263 26.37 0.52 11.48
N VAL A 264 25.27 1.09 11.94
CA VAL A 264 24.01 0.36 12.16
C VAL A 264 23.17 0.43 10.88
N VAL A 265 22.91 -0.74 10.31
CA VAL A 265 22.21 -0.91 9.03
C VAL A 265 21.09 -1.91 9.24
N GLY A 266 19.91 -1.67 8.69
CA GLY A 266 18.81 -2.62 8.75
C GLY A 266 17.84 -2.38 7.62
N ASP A 267 16.91 -3.31 7.44
CA ASP A 267 15.72 -3.13 6.61
C ASP A 267 16.03 -2.74 5.16
N THR A 268 17.12 -3.28 4.59
CA THR A 268 17.50 -3.02 3.20
C THR A 268 16.54 -3.65 2.21
N HIS A 269 15.99 -4.81 2.56
CA HIS A 269 15.07 -5.59 1.72
C HIS A 269 15.54 -5.74 0.27
N PHE A 270 16.78 -6.20 0.09
CA PHE A 270 17.25 -6.61 -1.23
C PHE A 270 16.31 -7.67 -1.81
N SER A 271 15.93 -7.45 -3.06
CA SER A 271 14.83 -8.16 -3.73
C SER A 271 14.91 -7.92 -5.24
N ALA A 272 13.96 -8.48 -5.98
CA ALA A 272 13.70 -8.17 -7.39
C ALA A 272 13.72 -6.66 -7.68
N ILE A 273 13.05 -5.91 -6.79
CA ILE A 273 12.81 -4.48 -6.93
C ILE A 273 14.03 -3.67 -6.44
N ARG A 274 14.78 -4.21 -5.47
CA ARG A 274 15.96 -3.60 -4.87
C ARG A 274 17.20 -4.45 -5.15
N GLY A 275 17.58 -4.51 -6.43
CA GLY A 275 18.64 -5.38 -6.93
C GLY A 275 20.09 -4.89 -6.70
N ARG A 276 21.01 -5.53 -7.42
CA ARG A 276 22.48 -5.41 -7.26
C ARG A 276 23.01 -3.98 -7.20
N GLU A 277 22.54 -3.11 -8.09
CA GLU A 277 23.04 -1.75 -8.18
C GLU A 277 22.62 -0.89 -6.96
N TYR A 278 21.46 -1.16 -6.37
CA TYR A 278 21.09 -0.53 -5.11
C TYR A 278 21.98 -1.03 -3.97
N CYS A 279 22.17 -2.36 -3.87
CA CYS A 279 23.06 -2.97 -2.88
C CYS A 279 24.48 -2.39 -2.97
N ARG A 280 25.02 -2.27 -4.18
CA ARG A 280 26.31 -1.61 -4.42
C ARG A 280 26.37 -0.20 -3.82
N ARG A 281 25.37 0.65 -4.08
CA ARG A 281 25.35 2.02 -3.53
C ARG A 281 25.25 2.06 -2.01
N VAL A 282 24.51 1.12 -1.41
CA VAL A 282 24.43 0.99 0.06
C VAL A 282 25.77 0.57 0.63
N VAL A 283 26.41 -0.46 0.07
CA VAL A 283 27.75 -0.90 0.51
C VAL A 283 28.78 0.22 0.39
N ASP A 284 28.80 0.94 -0.74
CA ASP A 284 29.70 2.08 -0.93
C ASP A 284 29.45 3.17 0.14
N GLN A 285 28.19 3.38 0.51
CA GLN A 285 27.81 4.35 1.55
C GLN A 285 28.20 3.90 2.95
N ILE A 286 28.02 2.61 3.28
CA ILE A 286 28.48 2.02 4.55
C ILE A 286 29.99 2.15 4.68
N ASN A 287 30.75 1.80 3.63
CA ASN A 287 32.22 1.89 3.66
C ASN A 287 32.71 3.33 3.79
N ARG A 288 32.00 4.31 3.22
CA ARG A 288 32.29 5.75 3.42
C ARG A 288 32.13 6.21 4.86
N ALA A 289 31.32 5.51 5.66
CA ALA A 289 31.24 5.80 7.08
C ALA A 289 32.58 5.56 7.77
N GLN A 290 33.45 4.67 7.24
CA GLN A 290 34.69 4.25 7.90
C GLN A 290 34.44 3.85 9.36
N ALA A 291 33.40 3.02 9.55
CA ALA A 291 33.07 2.48 10.85
C ALA A 291 34.06 1.37 11.24
N ASP A 292 34.18 1.17 12.54
CA ASP A 292 35.03 0.14 13.12
C ASP A 292 34.35 -1.23 13.04
N LEU A 293 33.02 -1.25 13.19
CA LEU A 293 32.17 -2.44 13.10
C LEU A 293 30.90 -2.11 12.32
N ILE A 294 30.35 -3.09 11.59
CA ILE A 294 29.05 -2.98 10.93
C ILE A 294 28.06 -3.91 11.64
N ALA A 295 26.95 -3.36 12.12
CA ALA A 295 25.87 -4.09 12.76
C ALA A 295 24.65 -4.09 11.82
N PHE A 296 24.38 -5.23 11.18
CA PHE A 296 23.25 -5.43 10.29
C PHE A 296 22.07 -6.05 11.06
N VAL A 297 21.11 -5.21 11.45
CA VAL A 297 20.05 -5.53 12.43
C VAL A 297 18.77 -6.09 11.80
N GLY A 298 18.92 -7.02 10.85
CA GLY A 298 17.81 -7.75 10.23
C GLY A 298 17.14 -7.09 9.03
N ASP A 299 16.23 -7.84 8.40
CA ASP A 299 15.48 -7.50 7.18
C ASP A 299 16.42 -7.07 6.04
N LEU A 300 17.48 -7.85 5.83
CA LEU A 300 18.46 -7.66 4.78
C LEU A 300 17.83 -7.86 3.40
N ALA A 301 16.93 -8.85 3.27
CA ALA A 301 16.29 -9.23 2.02
C ALA A 301 14.78 -9.52 2.18
N SER A 302 14.11 -9.77 1.06
CA SER A 302 12.69 -10.15 1.04
C SER A 302 12.39 -11.44 0.27
N ASN A 303 13.43 -12.13 -0.19
CA ASN A 303 13.36 -13.35 -0.99
C ASN A 303 14.28 -14.40 -0.36
N GLU A 304 14.17 -15.65 -0.78
CA GLU A 304 15.15 -16.69 -0.43
C GLU A 304 16.56 -16.28 -0.89
N ALA A 305 17.59 -16.65 -0.11
CA ALA A 305 18.98 -16.27 -0.37
C ALA A 305 19.42 -16.56 -1.81
N ASP A 306 19.11 -17.76 -2.31
CA ASP A 306 19.48 -18.21 -3.65
C ASP A 306 18.85 -17.36 -4.77
N GLN A 307 17.61 -16.89 -4.58
CA GLN A 307 16.91 -16.08 -5.58
C GLN A 307 17.59 -14.71 -5.78
N VAL A 308 18.22 -14.15 -4.74
CA VAL A 308 18.79 -12.80 -4.74
C VAL A 308 20.31 -12.77 -4.52
N ARG A 309 21.01 -13.87 -4.85
CA ARG A 309 22.49 -13.93 -4.78
C ARG A 309 23.16 -12.79 -5.54
N ASP A 310 22.84 -12.61 -6.83
CA ASP A 310 23.42 -11.53 -7.65
C ASP A 310 23.13 -10.14 -7.05
N ALA A 311 21.94 -9.94 -6.49
CA ALA A 311 21.57 -8.69 -5.85
C ALA A 311 22.37 -8.42 -4.57
N THR A 312 22.78 -9.46 -3.85
CA THR A 312 23.47 -9.38 -2.55
C THR A 312 24.98 -9.55 -2.62
N ASP A 313 25.54 -10.05 -3.74
CA ASP A 313 26.99 -10.15 -3.98
C ASP A 313 27.81 -8.91 -3.61
N PRO A 314 27.32 -7.66 -3.82
CA PRO A 314 28.04 -6.47 -3.38
C PRO A 314 28.40 -6.43 -1.89
N LEU A 315 27.66 -7.11 -1.01
CA LEU A 315 27.91 -7.16 0.43
C LEU A 315 29.30 -7.75 0.78
N ALA A 316 29.87 -8.59 -0.10
CA ALA A 316 31.23 -9.10 0.06
C ALA A 316 32.33 -8.02 0.06
N ARG A 317 31.97 -6.77 -0.26
CA ARG A 317 32.87 -5.61 -0.20
C ARG A 317 32.69 -4.74 1.04
N LEU A 318 31.88 -5.14 2.01
CA LEU A 318 31.78 -4.43 3.29
C LEU A 318 33.16 -4.40 3.97
N GLN A 319 33.53 -3.23 4.49
CA GLN A 319 34.83 -3.00 5.11
C GLN A 319 34.64 -2.37 6.49
N ALA A 320 35.05 -3.10 7.50
CA ALA A 320 35.12 -2.67 8.89
C ALA A 320 36.25 -3.44 9.57
N ARG A 321 37.03 -2.76 10.44
CA ARG A 321 38.23 -3.36 11.04
C ARG A 321 37.91 -4.54 11.95
N ASP A 322 36.76 -4.46 12.65
CA ASP A 322 36.28 -5.46 13.59
C ASP A 322 35.17 -6.32 12.98
N GLY A 323 34.93 -6.22 11.67
CA GLY A 323 34.01 -7.07 10.91
C GLY A 323 32.58 -6.54 10.79
N ALA A 324 31.75 -7.34 10.10
CA ALA A 324 30.34 -7.08 9.88
C ALA A 324 29.52 -8.21 10.49
N TYR A 325 28.55 -7.87 11.33
CA TYR A 325 27.70 -8.81 12.06
C TYR A 325 26.26 -8.71 11.57
N PHE A 326 25.54 -9.83 11.65
CA PHE A 326 24.17 -9.95 11.17
C PHE A 326 23.29 -10.72 12.15
N VAL A 327 22.07 -10.24 12.35
CA VAL A 327 20.96 -11.00 12.94
C VAL A 327 19.80 -11.04 11.96
N SER A 328 19.03 -12.12 11.95
CA SER A 328 17.82 -12.23 11.15
C SER A 328 16.76 -11.22 11.60
N GLY A 329 16.03 -10.66 10.64
CA GLY A 329 14.78 -9.97 10.90
C GLY A 329 13.59 -10.87 10.59
N ASN A 330 12.39 -10.30 10.66
CA ASN A 330 11.19 -11.07 10.35
C ASN A 330 11.14 -11.55 8.90
N ALA A 331 11.73 -10.81 7.97
CA ALA A 331 11.67 -11.12 6.55
C ALA A 331 12.44 -12.40 6.25
N GLU A 332 13.61 -12.58 6.87
CA GLU A 332 14.43 -13.79 6.72
C GLU A 332 13.70 -15.04 7.25
N HIS A 333 13.04 -14.98 8.41
CA HIS A 333 12.25 -16.10 8.94
C HIS A 333 11.02 -16.46 8.10
N TYR A 334 10.58 -15.61 7.16
CA TYR A 334 9.52 -15.97 6.21
C TYR A 334 10.04 -16.71 4.96
N VAL A 335 11.35 -16.71 4.73
CA VAL A 335 11.98 -17.22 3.50
C VAL A 335 13.17 -18.16 3.77
N GLY A 336 13.36 -18.58 5.04
CA GLY A 336 14.46 -19.44 5.49
C GLY A 336 15.60 -18.63 6.13
N ALA A 337 15.59 -18.51 7.47
CA ALA A 337 16.60 -17.72 8.17
C ALA A 337 17.98 -18.40 8.17
N ASP A 338 18.02 -19.73 8.25
CA ASP A 338 19.26 -20.51 8.27
C ASP A 338 20.02 -20.36 6.94
N GLU A 339 19.34 -20.43 5.81
CA GLU A 339 19.93 -20.20 4.48
C GLU A 339 20.46 -18.77 4.34
N TRP A 340 19.83 -17.79 5.00
CA TRP A 340 20.33 -16.42 5.06
C TRP A 340 21.58 -16.30 5.92
N TYR A 341 21.66 -17.00 7.06
CA TYR A 341 22.88 -17.06 7.87
C TYR A 341 24.04 -17.69 7.09
N ASP A 342 23.81 -18.77 6.36
CA ASP A 342 24.80 -19.38 5.46
C ASP A 342 25.25 -18.39 4.39
N ARG A 343 24.30 -17.69 3.76
CA ARG A 343 24.60 -16.72 2.70
C ARG A 343 25.44 -15.53 3.19
N VAL A 344 25.12 -14.95 4.34
CA VAL A 344 25.91 -13.82 4.85
C VAL A 344 27.31 -14.27 5.29
N ALA A 345 27.46 -15.51 5.76
CA ALA A 345 28.76 -16.11 6.06
C ALA A 345 29.63 -16.27 4.80
N GLU A 346 29.06 -16.75 3.67
CA GLU A 346 29.75 -16.78 2.38
C GLU A 346 30.24 -15.39 1.93
N LEU A 347 29.49 -14.34 2.30
CA LEU A 347 29.80 -12.94 1.97
C LEU A 347 30.78 -12.29 2.97
N GLY A 348 31.28 -13.03 3.96
CA GLY A 348 32.26 -12.56 4.93
C GLY A 348 31.68 -11.82 6.14
N MET A 349 30.36 -11.91 6.37
CA MET A 349 29.73 -11.43 7.60
C MET A 349 29.66 -12.54 8.65
N ILE A 350 29.45 -12.16 9.91
CA ILE A 350 29.33 -13.08 11.05
C ILE A 350 27.89 -13.06 11.53
N GLY A 351 27.17 -14.17 11.37
CA GLY A 351 25.83 -14.35 11.92
C GLY A 351 25.84 -14.51 13.44
N LEU A 352 24.85 -13.95 14.12
CA LEU A 352 24.66 -14.08 15.58
C LEU A 352 23.27 -14.69 15.95
N PRO A 353 22.94 -15.91 15.51
CA PRO A 353 21.66 -16.55 15.83
C PRO A 353 21.62 -17.01 17.30
N ASN A 354 21.09 -16.17 18.19
CA ASN A 354 21.05 -16.43 19.64
C ASN A 354 22.45 -16.69 20.23
N THR A 355 23.45 -15.97 19.75
CA THR A 355 24.86 -16.13 20.16
C THR A 355 25.51 -14.78 20.48
N ARG A 356 26.69 -14.86 21.08
CA ARG A 356 27.50 -13.70 21.48
C ARG A 356 28.95 -13.87 21.04
N VAL A 357 29.58 -12.75 20.71
CA VAL A 357 31.02 -12.64 20.52
C VAL A 357 31.57 -11.61 21.49
N GLU A 358 32.65 -11.97 22.20
CA GLU A 358 33.38 -11.05 23.06
C GLU A 358 34.38 -10.25 22.23
N LEU A 359 34.14 -8.94 22.09
CA LEU A 359 35.09 -8.03 21.46
C LEU A 359 36.00 -7.40 22.53
N ALA A 360 37.09 -6.77 22.14
CA ALA A 360 38.06 -6.25 23.11
C ALA A 360 37.49 -5.13 24.03
N GLY A 361 36.36 -4.50 23.68
CA GLY A 361 35.77 -3.39 24.43
C GLY A 361 34.39 -3.65 25.02
N PHE A 362 33.61 -4.54 24.41
CA PHE A 362 32.24 -4.85 24.76
C PHE A 362 31.88 -6.23 24.21
N ASP A 363 30.79 -6.79 24.69
CA ASP A 363 30.20 -8.00 24.11
C ASP A 363 29.18 -7.61 23.04
N LEU A 364 29.20 -8.28 21.90
CA LEU A 364 28.17 -8.15 20.88
C LEU A 364 27.33 -9.41 20.87
N ALA A 365 26.06 -9.28 21.24
CA ALA A 365 25.10 -10.38 21.25
C ALA A 365 24.07 -10.19 20.13
N GLY A 366 23.54 -11.30 19.61
CA GLY A 366 22.44 -11.30 18.66
C GLY A 366 21.39 -12.33 19.05
N VAL A 367 20.13 -12.02 18.74
CA VAL A 367 19.00 -12.94 18.94
C VAL A 367 18.16 -13.02 17.67
N ASN A 368 17.57 -14.19 17.43
CA ASN A 368 16.61 -14.39 16.34
C ASN A 368 15.33 -13.58 16.58
N ASP A 369 14.56 -13.36 15.51
CA ASP A 369 13.45 -12.42 15.56
C ASP A 369 12.25 -12.97 16.36
N LEU A 370 11.60 -12.09 17.12
CA LEU A 370 10.40 -12.40 17.89
C LEU A 370 9.24 -12.92 17.00
N ILE A 371 9.25 -12.69 15.69
CA ILE A 371 8.18 -13.11 14.78
C ILE A 371 7.92 -14.61 14.84
N VAL A 372 8.96 -15.42 15.09
CA VAL A 372 8.86 -16.88 15.14
C VAL A 372 7.88 -17.29 16.26
N GLU A 373 8.06 -16.73 17.47
CA GLU A 373 7.14 -16.92 18.60
C GLU A 373 5.77 -16.27 18.32
N GLN A 374 5.75 -15.01 17.86
CA GLN A 374 4.52 -14.24 17.64
C GLN A 374 3.57 -14.85 16.61
N ARG A 375 4.12 -15.60 15.64
CA ARG A 375 3.36 -16.22 14.55
C ARG A 375 3.35 -17.74 14.58
N HIS A 376 4.03 -18.36 15.53
CA HIS A 376 4.21 -19.81 15.62
C HIS A 376 4.73 -20.38 14.30
N ILE A 377 5.79 -19.78 13.76
CA ILE A 377 6.41 -20.26 12.53
C ILE A 377 7.05 -21.62 12.85
N ALA A 378 6.57 -22.67 12.21
CA ALA A 378 7.11 -24.01 12.37
C ALA A 378 8.49 -24.10 11.69
N ASP A 379 9.34 -24.99 12.20
CA ASP A 379 10.65 -25.31 11.62
C ASP A 379 11.67 -24.13 11.62
N GLU A 380 11.38 -23.07 12.38
CA GLU A 380 12.26 -21.92 12.60
C GLU A 380 12.62 -21.79 14.09
N THR A 381 13.84 -21.36 14.39
CA THR A 381 14.30 -21.17 15.77
C THR A 381 14.05 -19.74 16.23
N GLY A 382 13.23 -19.57 17.27
CA GLY A 382 12.91 -18.27 17.85
C GLY A 382 14.03 -17.64 18.68
N PRO A 383 13.77 -16.49 19.31
CA PRO A 383 14.72 -15.81 20.19
C PRO A 383 15.07 -16.66 21.42
N ASP A 384 16.36 -16.77 21.73
CA ASP A 384 16.87 -17.33 22.97
C ASP A 384 17.87 -16.36 23.62
N PHE A 385 17.35 -15.57 24.56
CA PHE A 385 18.13 -14.56 25.28
C PHE A 385 19.09 -15.18 26.29
N GLU A 386 18.73 -16.32 26.88
CA GLU A 386 19.58 -17.00 27.85
C GLU A 386 20.81 -17.57 27.15
N ALA A 387 20.64 -18.19 25.98
CA ALA A 387 21.75 -18.67 25.17
C ALA A 387 22.70 -17.54 24.74
N ALA A 388 22.17 -16.36 24.39
CA ALA A 388 22.97 -15.23 23.95
C ALA A 388 23.66 -14.47 25.12
N LEU A 389 23.01 -14.36 26.29
CA LEU A 389 23.39 -13.40 27.34
C LEU A 389 23.65 -14.02 28.72
N GLY A 390 23.20 -15.24 28.98
CA GLY A 390 23.09 -15.81 30.34
C GLY A 390 24.43 -16.06 31.05
N ASP A 391 25.48 -16.39 30.30
CA ASP A 391 26.82 -16.71 30.82
C ASP A 391 27.82 -15.55 30.73
N ARG A 392 27.36 -14.33 30.40
CA ARG A 392 28.24 -13.17 30.22
C ARG A 392 28.84 -12.68 31.55
N ASP A 393 30.00 -12.04 31.46
CA ASP A 393 30.54 -11.22 32.56
C ASP A 393 29.72 -9.91 32.69
N PRO A 394 28.98 -9.69 33.78
CA PRO A 394 28.11 -8.53 33.95
C PRO A 394 28.86 -7.19 34.00
N ASP A 395 30.16 -7.20 34.30
CA ASP A 395 31.00 -5.99 34.39
C ASP A 395 31.43 -5.49 33.01
N ARG A 396 31.26 -6.29 31.96
CA ARG A 396 31.48 -5.86 30.58
C ARG A 396 30.24 -5.16 30.03
N PRO A 397 30.37 -4.12 29.19
CA PRO A 397 29.23 -3.59 28.46
C PRO A 397 28.79 -4.59 27.39
N VAL A 398 27.49 -4.69 27.13
CA VAL A 398 26.95 -5.52 26.04
C VAL A 398 26.05 -4.69 25.13
N ILE A 399 26.27 -4.87 23.83
CA ILE A 399 25.42 -4.35 22.76
C ILE A 399 24.64 -5.53 22.18
N LEU A 400 23.31 -5.46 22.24
CA LEU A 400 22.41 -6.47 21.70
C LEU A 400 21.92 -6.04 20.31
N MET A 401 22.10 -6.90 19.31
CA MET A 401 21.43 -6.82 18.02
C MET A 401 20.12 -7.60 18.09
N ALA A 402 19.00 -6.90 18.02
CA ALA A 402 17.67 -7.50 17.98
C ALA A 402 16.82 -6.72 16.99
N HIS A 403 16.27 -7.38 15.97
CA HIS A 403 15.62 -6.70 14.87
C HIS A 403 14.42 -5.84 15.31
N GLN A 404 13.51 -6.39 16.12
CA GLN A 404 12.37 -5.62 16.65
C GLN A 404 12.72 -4.84 17.94
N PRO A 405 12.31 -3.55 18.05
CA PRO A 405 12.57 -2.74 19.25
C PRO A 405 11.98 -3.32 20.55
N ASN A 406 10.83 -3.98 20.47
CA ASN A 406 10.13 -4.61 21.59
C ASN A 406 10.87 -5.81 22.21
N ALA A 407 11.99 -6.28 21.64
CA ALA A 407 12.88 -7.22 22.30
C ALA A 407 13.36 -6.72 23.67
N VAL A 408 13.35 -5.39 23.87
CA VAL A 408 13.68 -4.75 25.14
C VAL A 408 12.84 -5.26 26.32
N GLU A 409 11.60 -5.67 26.07
CA GLU A 409 10.69 -6.21 27.10
C GLU A 409 11.14 -7.58 27.64
N ARG A 410 12.02 -8.28 26.92
CA ARG A 410 12.49 -9.64 27.24
C ARG A 410 13.90 -9.69 27.82
N ILE A 411 14.60 -8.56 27.87
CA ILE A 411 16.01 -8.50 28.31
C ILE A 411 16.19 -7.99 29.75
N ALA A 412 15.08 -7.75 30.46
CA ALA A 412 15.13 -7.39 31.87
C ALA A 412 15.93 -8.44 32.67
N GLY A 413 16.97 -7.99 33.37
CA GLY A 413 17.84 -8.86 34.18
C GLY A 413 19.14 -9.31 33.49
N TYR A 414 19.29 -9.17 32.16
CA TYR A 414 20.54 -9.52 31.46
C TYR A 414 21.58 -8.38 31.44
N GLY A 415 21.21 -7.21 31.98
CA GLY A 415 22.09 -6.05 32.10
C GLY A 415 22.57 -5.50 30.76
N VAL A 416 21.71 -5.49 29.74
CA VAL A 416 22.02 -4.96 28.40
C VAL A 416 22.16 -3.44 28.44
N ASP A 417 23.29 -2.92 27.97
CA ASP A 417 23.54 -1.47 27.96
C ASP A 417 22.85 -0.79 26.77
N LEU A 418 22.93 -1.42 25.60
CA LEU A 418 22.41 -0.89 24.35
C LEU A 418 21.80 -1.99 23.48
N GLN A 419 20.60 -1.75 22.97
CA GLN A 419 19.97 -2.54 21.93
C GLN A 419 19.97 -1.77 20.61
N LEU A 420 20.36 -2.45 19.52
CA LEU A 420 20.30 -1.95 18.16
C LEU A 420 19.18 -2.68 17.41
N SER A 421 18.23 -1.92 16.86
CA SER A 421 17.04 -2.44 16.20
C SER A 421 16.69 -1.71 14.91
N GLY A 422 15.87 -2.35 14.07
CA GLY A 422 15.29 -1.82 12.82
C GLY A 422 13.77 -1.97 12.83
N HIS A 423 13.22 -2.69 11.85
CA HIS A 423 11.85 -3.21 11.76
C HIS A 423 10.74 -2.18 11.47
N THR A 424 10.90 -0.97 11.97
CA THR A 424 9.83 0.04 11.99
C THR A 424 9.79 0.88 10.72
N HIS A 425 10.93 0.96 10.01
CA HIS A 425 11.17 1.85 8.86
C HIS A 425 10.86 3.33 9.14
N GLY A 426 10.89 3.78 10.41
CA GLY A 426 10.39 5.10 10.79
C GLY A 426 8.89 5.31 10.46
N GLY A 427 8.14 4.23 10.25
CA GLY A 427 6.74 4.25 9.82
C GLY A 427 6.51 4.34 8.31
N GLN A 428 7.59 4.34 7.50
CA GLN A 428 7.69 4.35 6.03
C GLN A 428 6.85 5.39 5.26
N MET A 429 5.52 5.41 5.42
CA MET A 429 4.61 6.29 4.70
C MET A 429 3.68 7.01 5.68
N TRP A 430 3.75 8.33 5.78
CA TRP A 430 2.75 9.09 6.51
C TRP A 430 1.36 8.96 5.85
N PRO A 431 0.26 8.68 6.57
CA PRO A 431 0.12 8.58 8.03
C PRO A 431 0.18 7.14 8.61
N VAL A 432 0.62 6.13 7.85
CA VAL A 432 0.79 4.73 8.31
C VAL A 432 1.70 4.64 9.54
N HIS A 433 2.65 5.57 9.69
CA HIS A 433 3.52 5.68 10.88
C HIS A 433 2.76 5.62 12.22
N TYR A 434 1.53 6.15 12.33
CA TYR A 434 0.76 6.06 13.58
C TYR A 434 0.41 4.61 13.95
N ALA A 435 0.07 3.78 12.96
CA ALA A 435 -0.19 2.37 13.19
C ALA A 435 1.10 1.62 13.58
N SER A 436 2.23 1.98 12.96
CA SER A 436 3.54 1.44 13.33
C SER A 436 3.93 1.84 14.75
N LEU A 437 3.70 3.09 15.16
CA LEU A 437 4.00 3.58 16.51
C LEU A 437 3.20 2.82 17.58
N ILE A 438 1.90 2.64 17.34
CA ILE A 438 1.02 1.89 18.27
C ILE A 438 1.49 0.44 18.41
N ARG A 439 2.02 -0.17 17.34
CA ARG A 439 2.46 -1.57 17.35
C ARG A 439 3.84 -1.76 17.99
N SER A 440 4.77 -0.85 17.72
CA SER A 440 6.19 -1.02 18.05
C SER A 440 6.65 -0.22 19.26
N GLY A 441 5.85 0.72 19.77
CA GLY A 441 6.19 1.58 20.90
C GLY A 441 7.16 2.72 20.52
N GLN A 442 8.22 2.39 19.79
CA GLN A 442 9.24 3.31 19.29
C GLN A 442 9.38 3.17 17.77
N LEU A 443 9.50 4.28 17.04
CA LEU A 443 9.66 4.29 15.58
C LEU A 443 11.09 4.54 15.12
N SER A 444 11.87 5.31 15.86
CA SER A 444 13.17 5.78 15.37
C SER A 444 13.96 6.45 16.47
N GLY A 445 15.29 6.43 16.39
CA GLY A 445 16.15 7.19 17.29
C GLY A 445 16.47 6.43 18.58
N LEU A 446 17.10 7.12 19.52
CA LEU A 446 17.56 6.60 20.80
C LEU A 446 16.53 6.90 21.90
N GLU A 447 16.13 5.89 22.67
CA GLU A 447 15.27 6.04 23.84
C GLU A 447 15.81 5.20 25.01
N GLN A 448 15.54 5.64 26.24
CA GLN A 448 15.91 4.92 27.46
C GLN A 448 14.75 4.03 27.93
N HIS A 449 15.02 2.75 28.14
CA HIS A 449 14.07 1.74 28.64
C HIS A 449 14.66 1.07 29.88
N GLY A 450 14.32 1.58 31.06
CA GLY A 450 14.96 1.15 32.30
C GLY A 450 16.46 1.48 32.27
N ASP A 451 17.30 0.46 32.46
CA ASP A 451 18.76 0.61 32.41
C ASP A 451 19.34 0.43 30.99
N THR A 452 18.51 0.05 30.00
CA THR A 452 18.92 -0.20 28.62
C THR A 452 18.59 0.98 27.71
N GLN A 453 19.53 1.37 26.86
CA GLN A 453 19.27 2.27 25.75
C GLN A 453 18.80 1.47 24.53
N VAL A 454 17.75 1.90 23.83
CA VAL A 454 17.27 1.26 22.60
C VAL A 454 17.41 2.25 21.45
N TYR A 455 18.21 1.89 20.45
CA TYR A 455 18.34 2.63 19.21
C TYR A 455 17.60 1.93 18.07
N VAL A 456 16.71 2.66 17.41
CA VAL A 456 15.96 2.20 16.24
C VAL A 456 16.40 2.98 15.00
N THR A 457 17.03 2.30 14.03
CA THR A 457 17.30 2.88 12.71
C THR A 457 16.01 2.95 11.88
N ASN A 458 15.89 3.97 11.02
CA ASN A 458 14.83 4.00 10.01
C ASN A 458 15.06 2.98 8.88
N GLY A 459 16.20 2.31 8.87
CA GLY A 459 16.57 1.34 7.86
C GLY A 459 16.97 1.98 6.53
N ALA A 460 17.72 1.22 5.75
CA ALA A 460 18.32 1.64 4.50
C ALA A 460 17.45 1.33 3.26
N GLY A 461 16.31 0.66 3.43
CA GLY A 461 15.44 0.23 2.33
C GLY A 461 13.96 0.56 2.54
N THR A 462 13.10 -0.32 2.03
CA THR A 462 11.63 -0.20 2.07
C THR A 462 11.02 -1.58 2.09
N ASN A 463 9.98 -1.79 2.90
CA ASN A 463 9.19 -3.02 2.90
C ASN A 463 7.93 -2.86 2.04
N GLY A 464 7.70 -3.79 1.12
CA GLY A 464 6.58 -3.75 0.19
C GLY A 464 6.69 -2.56 -0.78
N PRO A 465 5.81 -1.53 -0.71
CA PRO A 465 5.90 -0.40 -1.61
C PRO A 465 7.22 0.36 -1.46
N PRO A 466 7.96 0.64 -2.54
CA PRO A 466 9.24 1.31 -2.45
C PRO A 466 9.09 2.84 -2.34
N ILE A 467 8.28 3.27 -1.37
CA ILE A 467 7.81 4.64 -1.20
C ILE A 467 8.07 5.04 0.26
N ARG A 468 8.83 6.12 0.47
CA ARG A 468 9.07 6.72 1.80
C ARG A 468 8.52 8.14 1.88
N VAL A 469 7.61 8.42 2.82
CA VAL A 469 7.02 9.75 2.99
C VAL A 469 7.02 10.12 4.47
N GLY A 470 7.82 11.11 4.84
CA GLY A 470 7.97 11.54 6.24
C GLY A 470 8.67 10.50 7.13
N ALA A 471 9.52 9.66 6.54
CA ALA A 471 10.24 8.59 7.20
C ALA A 471 11.55 8.33 6.45
N ASP A 472 12.51 9.25 6.55
CA ASP A 472 13.74 9.22 5.75
C ASP A 472 14.57 7.96 6.06
N ALA A 473 15.09 7.32 5.01
CA ALA A 473 16.04 6.22 5.17
C ALA A 473 17.33 6.70 5.83
N ASP A 474 18.01 5.82 6.57
CA ASP A 474 19.33 6.12 7.11
C ASP A 474 20.26 4.90 7.12
N ILE A 475 21.56 5.20 7.11
CA ILE A 475 22.60 4.32 7.63
C ILE A 475 23.15 5.06 8.83
N THR A 476 22.93 4.52 10.02
CA THR A 476 23.35 5.20 11.24
C THR A 476 24.83 4.99 11.48
N VAL A 477 25.55 6.06 11.79
CA VAL A 477 26.94 6.03 12.22
C VAL A 477 26.96 6.38 13.70
N MET A 478 26.90 5.34 14.52
CA MET A 478 26.85 5.47 15.97
C MET A 478 28.26 5.58 16.53
N THR A 479 28.52 6.62 17.32
CA THR A 479 29.77 6.81 18.06
C THR A 479 29.53 6.48 19.51
N LEU A 480 30.27 5.50 20.04
CA LEU A 480 30.22 5.14 21.44
C LEU A 480 31.10 6.10 22.26
N ARG A 481 30.63 6.46 23.44
CA ARG A 481 31.35 7.27 24.41
C ARG A 481 31.48 6.55 25.73
N ALA A 482 32.68 6.64 26.31
CA ALA A 482 32.87 6.19 27.68
C ALA A 482 32.24 7.23 28.61
N ALA A 483 31.45 6.80 29.59
CA ALA A 483 31.02 7.70 30.64
C ALA A 483 32.26 8.17 31.43
N ASN A 484 32.38 9.49 31.64
CA ASN A 484 33.46 10.09 32.44
C ASN A 484 33.31 9.80 33.93
#